data_AF-A0A4Q7QIH3-F1
#
_entry.id   AF-A0A4Q7QIH3-F1
#
_cell.length_a   1.000
_cell.length_b   1.000
_cell.length_c   1.000
_cell.angle_alpha   90.00
_cell.angle_beta   90.00
_cell.angle_gamma   90.00
#
_symmetry.space_group_name_H-M   'P 1'
#
loop_
_entity.id
_entity.type
_entity.pdbx_description
1 polymer ?
#
loop_
_entity_poly.entity_id
_entity_poly.type
_entity_poly.pdbx_seq_one_letter_code
_entity_poly.pdbx_strand_id
1 'polypeptide(L)'
;MSSIVPGPQKKIGEEIDAARSGAKPLDPSALNASAPRQEQLTGLDDWPESLRAAVEAEHARVAALDSNRRRTADKAVPELVHCLDTLLDEIADRLQSDKPRLFGKSTPSTEPSEDVAELLGIPADELDQPSGRGEHRTALRTIKQLRGQLKDLETTPDHSRLTRLATFIIRLAVVVDAAPESAGTLAPIALSRFTQGISDFQWETPFADKLTSWQQTRTTLSP
;
A
#
# COMPACT_ATOMS: atom_id res chain seq x y z
N MET A 1 -55.73 -10.01 -7.28
CA MET A 1 -54.96 -10.07 -8.54
C MET A 1 -53.63 -9.36 -8.29
N SER A 2 -52.55 -10.11 -8.12
CA SER A 2 -51.22 -9.58 -7.77
C SER A 2 -50.44 -9.21 -9.05
N SER A 3 -50.00 -7.96 -9.16
CA SER A 3 -49.13 -7.48 -10.23
C SER A 3 -47.68 -7.51 -9.75
N ILE A 4 -46.87 -8.39 -10.34
CA ILE A 4 -45.44 -8.51 -10.09
C ILE A 4 -44.73 -7.43 -10.90
N VAL A 5 -44.17 -6.44 -10.22
CA VAL A 5 -43.28 -5.43 -10.80
C VAL A 5 -41.90 -6.07 -11.00
N PRO A 6 -41.36 -6.18 -12.22
CA PRO A 6 -40.01 -6.69 -12.43
C PRO A 6 -38.98 -5.63 -12.04
N GLY A 7 -38.03 -6.01 -11.19
CA GLY A 7 -36.93 -5.16 -10.73
C GLY A 7 -35.87 -4.85 -11.80
N PRO A 8 -34.90 -3.96 -11.48
CA PRO A 8 -34.05 -3.24 -12.44
C PRO A 8 -33.02 -4.09 -13.19
N GLN A 9 -32.83 -5.35 -12.81
CA GLN A 9 -31.76 -6.20 -13.34
C GLN A 9 -32.03 -6.73 -14.76
N LYS A 10 -33.28 -6.69 -15.24
CA LYS A 10 -33.61 -7.18 -16.59
C LYS A 10 -33.24 -6.22 -17.74
N LYS A 11 -32.94 -4.95 -17.46
CA LYS A 11 -32.61 -3.97 -18.53
C LYS A 11 -31.19 -4.08 -19.07
N ILE A 12 -30.26 -4.71 -18.35
CA ILE A 12 -28.85 -4.79 -18.78
C ILE A 12 -28.65 -5.87 -19.85
N GLY A 13 -29.50 -6.91 -19.88
CA GLY A 13 -29.40 -7.99 -20.88
C GLY A 13 -29.89 -7.58 -22.27
N GLU A 14 -30.93 -6.74 -22.37
CA GLU A 14 -31.51 -6.33 -23.66
C GLU A 14 -30.68 -5.26 -24.39
N GLU A 15 -29.82 -4.51 -23.69
CA GLU A 15 -28.96 -3.50 -24.32
C GLU A 15 -27.77 -4.10 -25.09
N ILE A 16 -27.33 -5.32 -24.74
CA ILE A 16 -26.20 -5.97 -25.41
C ILE A 16 -26.61 -6.53 -26.78
N ASP A 17 -27.84 -7.02 -26.94
CA ASP A 17 -28.35 -7.54 -28.22
C ASP A 17 -28.81 -6.44 -29.20
N ALA A 18 -29.12 -5.24 -28.71
CA ALA A 18 -29.49 -4.10 -29.56
C ALA A 18 -28.30 -3.55 -30.39
N ALA A 19 -27.06 -3.79 -29.97
CA ALA A 19 -25.86 -3.29 -30.63
C ALA A 19 -25.52 -3.97 -31.97
N ARG A 20 -26.17 -5.11 -32.31
CA ARG A 20 -26.08 -5.74 -33.64
C ARG A 20 -27.16 -5.30 -34.63
N SER A 21 -28.17 -4.54 -34.18
CA SER A 21 -29.36 -4.19 -34.98
C SER A 21 -29.33 -2.75 -35.56
N GLY A 22 -28.20 -2.04 -35.46
CA GLY A 22 -28.08 -0.71 -36.08
C GLY A 22 -28.96 0.37 -35.44
N ALA A 23 -29.35 0.22 -34.18
CA ALA A 23 -30.14 1.22 -33.46
C ALA A 23 -29.26 2.09 -32.55
N LYS A 24 -29.29 3.40 -32.84
CA LYS A 24 -28.77 4.55 -32.08
C LYS A 24 -27.23 4.64 -31.94
N PRO A 25 -26.61 5.75 -32.41
CA PRO A 25 -25.22 6.04 -32.06
C PRO A 25 -25.09 6.11 -30.53
N LEU A 26 -24.09 5.41 -29.98
CA LEU A 26 -23.69 5.58 -28.59
C LEU A 26 -23.41 7.07 -28.36
N ASP A 27 -24.08 7.66 -27.37
CA ASP A 27 -23.94 9.07 -27.05
C ASP A 27 -22.47 9.35 -26.68
N PRO A 28 -21.71 10.14 -27.47
CA PRO A 28 -20.30 10.43 -27.18
C PRO A 28 -20.12 11.18 -25.84
N SER A 29 -21.21 11.73 -25.29
CA SER A 29 -21.25 12.36 -23.96
C SER A 29 -21.11 11.32 -22.83
N ALA A 30 -21.54 10.07 -23.05
CA ALA A 30 -21.35 8.97 -22.10
C ALA A 30 -19.93 8.40 -22.11
N LEU A 31 -19.21 8.54 -23.24
CA LEU A 31 -17.79 8.17 -23.36
C LEU A 31 -16.86 9.24 -22.74
N ASN A 32 -17.35 10.47 -22.61
CA ASN A 32 -16.67 11.60 -21.97
C ASN A 32 -17.30 11.94 -20.62
N ALA A 33 -17.69 10.93 -19.82
CA ALA A 33 -18.05 11.17 -18.44
C ALA A 33 -16.84 11.81 -17.74
N SER A 34 -16.95 13.11 -17.46
CA SER A 34 -15.92 13.90 -16.79
C SER A 34 -15.44 13.11 -15.57
N ALA A 35 -14.13 13.14 -15.30
CA ALA A 35 -13.60 12.37 -14.18
C ALA A 35 -14.38 12.68 -12.91
N PRO A 36 -14.81 11.65 -12.14
CA PRO A 36 -15.24 11.91 -10.78
C PRO A 36 -14.12 12.71 -10.13
N ARG A 37 -14.45 13.83 -9.50
CA ARG A 37 -13.45 14.69 -8.84
C ARG A 37 -12.69 13.79 -7.88
N GLN A 38 -11.37 13.74 -8.02
CA GLN A 38 -10.54 13.09 -7.01
C GLN A 38 -10.81 13.81 -5.69
N GLU A 39 -11.36 13.08 -4.72
CA GLU A 39 -11.50 13.61 -3.37
C GLU A 39 -10.09 13.90 -2.84
N GLN A 40 -9.85 15.13 -2.41
CA GLN A 40 -8.58 15.46 -1.77
C GLN A 40 -8.50 14.71 -0.45
N LEU A 41 -7.39 14.00 -0.24
CA LEU A 41 -7.10 13.37 1.04
C LEU A 41 -6.91 14.47 2.09
N THR A 42 -7.50 14.31 3.26
CA THR A 42 -7.40 15.24 4.38
C THR A 42 -6.59 14.62 5.52
N GLY A 43 -5.98 15.46 6.37
CA GLY A 43 -5.24 14.99 7.56
C GLY A 43 -3.85 14.41 7.25
N LEU A 44 -3.24 14.81 6.13
CA LEU A 44 -1.89 14.41 5.74
C LEU A 44 -0.87 15.57 5.82
N ASP A 45 -1.29 16.77 6.21
CA ASP A 45 -0.46 17.98 6.14
C ASP A 45 0.82 17.87 6.99
N ASP A 46 0.75 17.17 8.12
CA ASP A 46 1.88 16.98 9.04
C ASP A 46 2.73 15.75 8.71
N TRP A 47 2.47 15.06 7.60
CA TRP A 47 3.20 13.86 7.20
C TRP A 47 4.51 14.22 6.48
N PRO A 48 5.56 13.38 6.57
CA PRO A 48 6.73 13.52 5.73
C PRO A 48 6.34 13.59 4.26
N GLU A 49 6.98 14.47 3.50
CA GLU A 49 6.61 14.76 2.12
C GLU A 49 6.63 13.50 1.24
N SER A 50 7.65 12.64 1.40
CA SER A 50 7.79 11.37 0.70
C SER A 50 6.63 10.41 0.98
N LEU A 51 6.24 10.28 2.25
CA LEU A 51 5.16 9.41 2.69
C LEU A 51 3.80 9.91 2.22
N ARG A 52 3.53 11.21 2.37
CA ARG A 52 2.32 11.83 1.85
C ARG A 52 2.19 11.64 0.34
N ALA A 53 3.26 11.90 -0.41
CA ALA A 53 3.27 11.73 -1.87
C ALA A 53 2.98 10.28 -2.29
N ALA A 54 3.54 9.28 -1.60
CA ALA A 54 3.26 7.88 -1.89
C ALA A 54 1.79 7.51 -1.64
N VAL A 55 1.20 8.01 -0.55
CA VAL A 55 -0.23 7.80 -0.22
C VAL A 55 -1.13 8.45 -1.26
N GLU A 56 -0.85 9.70 -1.64
CA GLU A 56 -1.59 10.43 -2.67
C GLU A 56 -1.50 9.74 -4.04
N ALA A 57 -0.32 9.28 -4.44
CA ALA A 57 -0.11 8.56 -5.70
C ALA A 57 -0.86 7.21 -5.72
N GLU A 58 -0.84 6.45 -4.61
CA GLU A 58 -1.59 5.20 -4.50
C GLU A 58 -3.10 5.46 -4.54
N HIS A 59 -3.57 6.49 -3.85
CA HIS A 59 -4.98 6.89 -3.90
C HIS A 59 -5.42 7.23 -5.32
N ALA A 60 -4.64 8.03 -6.05
CA ALA A 60 -4.94 8.39 -7.44
C ALA A 60 -5.08 7.15 -8.33
N ARG A 61 -4.21 6.17 -8.15
CA ARG A 61 -4.25 4.88 -8.88
C ARG A 61 -5.45 4.03 -8.49
N VAL A 62 -5.73 3.86 -7.19
CA VAL A 62 -6.84 3.04 -6.69
C VAL A 62 -8.18 3.67 -7.07
N ALA A 63 -8.36 4.98 -6.90
CA ALA A 63 -9.57 5.68 -7.31
C ALA A 63 -9.85 5.55 -8.82
N ALA A 64 -8.79 5.54 -9.64
CA ALA A 64 -8.91 5.27 -11.07
C ALA A 64 -9.36 3.83 -11.35
N LEU A 65 -8.85 2.83 -10.62
CA LEU A 65 -9.28 1.43 -10.75
C LEU A 65 -10.74 1.25 -10.31
N ASP A 66 -11.13 1.83 -9.17
CA ASP A 66 -12.49 1.75 -8.62
C ASP A 66 -13.50 2.41 -9.56
N SER A 67 -13.08 3.46 -10.27
CA SER A 67 -13.87 4.11 -11.32
C SER A 67 -13.81 3.40 -12.68
N ASN A 68 -13.24 2.19 -12.76
CA ASN A 68 -13.05 1.38 -13.96
C ASN A 68 -12.23 2.07 -15.07
N ARG A 69 -11.26 2.92 -14.71
CA ARG A 69 -10.40 3.69 -15.61
C ARG A 69 -8.98 3.12 -15.65
N ARG A 70 -8.84 1.92 -16.19
CA ARG A 70 -7.57 1.18 -16.26
C ARG A 70 -6.41 2.01 -16.82
N ARG A 71 -6.61 2.68 -17.96
CA ARG A 71 -5.57 3.53 -18.60
C ARG A 71 -5.12 4.70 -17.73
N THR A 72 -6.01 5.25 -16.90
CA THR A 72 -5.65 6.31 -15.96
C THR A 72 -4.85 5.73 -14.80
N ALA A 73 -5.24 4.55 -14.31
CA ALA A 73 -4.47 3.83 -13.31
C ALA A 73 -3.07 3.47 -13.82
N ASP A 74 -2.94 2.98 -15.06
CA ASP A 74 -1.64 2.67 -15.69
C ASP A 74 -0.73 3.91 -15.75
N LYS A 75 -1.29 5.09 -16.05
CA LYS A 75 -0.53 6.35 -16.10
C LYS A 75 -0.06 6.85 -14.73
N ALA A 76 -0.70 6.43 -13.64
CA ALA A 76 -0.28 6.76 -12.27
C ALA A 76 0.84 5.84 -11.76
N VAL A 77 1.11 4.71 -12.45
CA VAL A 77 2.10 3.72 -12.00
C VAL A 77 3.52 4.30 -11.90
N PRO A 78 4.06 5.06 -12.88
CA PRO A 78 5.43 5.57 -12.78
C PRO A 78 5.65 6.48 -11.57
N GLU A 79 4.68 7.37 -11.29
CA GLU A 79 4.73 8.26 -10.13
C GLU A 79 4.67 7.48 -8.82
N LEU A 80 3.74 6.54 -8.70
CA LEU A 80 3.67 5.67 -7.52
C LEU A 80 4.96 4.86 -7.33
N VAL A 81 5.50 4.26 -8.40
CA VAL A 81 6.76 3.50 -8.33
C VAL A 81 7.89 4.40 -7.85
N HIS A 82 7.99 5.63 -8.35
CA HIS A 82 8.99 6.59 -7.90
C HIS A 82 8.84 6.93 -6.41
N CYS A 83 7.63 7.23 -5.95
CA CYS A 83 7.38 7.52 -4.53
C CYS A 83 7.70 6.32 -3.62
N LEU A 84 7.33 5.10 -4.02
CA LEU A 84 7.64 3.88 -3.26
C LEU A 84 9.14 3.58 -3.24
N ASP A 85 9.86 3.84 -4.34
CA ASP A 85 11.32 3.68 -4.39
C ASP A 85 12.02 4.65 -3.41
N THR A 86 11.55 5.90 -3.34
CA THR A 86 12.03 6.89 -2.37
C THR A 86 11.79 6.43 -0.93
N LEU A 87 10.59 5.92 -0.60
CA LEU A 87 10.31 5.37 0.72
C LEU A 87 11.21 4.17 1.07
N LEU A 88 11.45 3.28 0.11
CA LEU A 88 12.36 2.15 0.32
C LEU A 88 13.80 2.61 0.62
N ASP A 89 14.25 3.70 0.00
CA ASP A 89 15.56 4.28 0.29
C ASP A 89 15.62 4.89 1.70
N GLU A 90 14.60 5.64 2.11
CA GLU A 90 14.50 6.20 3.47
C GLU A 90 14.46 5.09 4.55
N ILE A 91 13.69 4.03 4.30
CA ILE A 91 13.63 2.84 5.18
C ILE A 91 15.01 2.16 5.24
N ALA A 92 15.71 2.03 4.10
CA ALA A 92 17.03 1.42 4.06
C ALA A 92 18.07 2.24 4.85
N ASP A 93 18.03 3.57 4.71
CA ASP A 93 18.92 4.47 5.43
C ASP A 93 18.70 4.39 6.94
N ARG A 94 17.44 4.35 7.39
CA ARG A 94 17.11 4.13 8.81
C ARG A 94 17.57 2.77 9.32
N LEU A 95 17.29 1.69 8.58
CA LEU A 95 17.76 0.35 8.97
C LEU A 95 19.28 0.24 9.03
N GLN A 96 19.98 1.05 8.24
CA GLN A 96 21.43 1.12 8.25
C GLN A 96 21.97 1.93 9.43
N SER A 97 21.28 2.99 9.87
CA SER A 97 21.63 3.72 11.09
C SER A 97 21.45 2.88 12.35
N ASP A 98 20.41 2.03 12.36
CA ASP A 98 20.01 1.24 13.54
C ASP A 98 20.75 -0.10 13.63
N LYS A 99 21.70 -0.33 12.73
CA LYS A 99 22.42 -1.59 12.62
C LYS A 99 23.27 -1.86 13.88
N PRO A 100 23.15 -3.06 14.49
CA PRO A 100 23.93 -3.41 15.67
C PRO A 100 25.44 -3.36 15.42
N ARG A 101 26.20 -2.71 16.32
CA ARG A 101 27.65 -2.54 16.21
C ARG A 101 28.40 -3.86 16.44
N LEU A 102 29.56 -4.01 15.78
CA LEU A 102 30.42 -5.20 15.81
C LEU A 102 30.97 -5.57 17.21
N PHE A 103 31.16 -4.58 18.08
CA PHE A 103 31.77 -4.74 19.39
C PHE A 103 30.96 -3.94 20.42
N GLY A 104 29.85 -4.53 20.83
CA GLY A 104 28.97 -4.03 21.88
C GLY A 104 27.86 -5.04 22.08
N LYS A 105 27.50 -5.34 23.33
CA LYS A 105 26.32 -6.16 23.63
C LYS A 105 25.14 -5.52 22.90
N SER A 106 24.69 -6.16 21.83
CA SER A 106 23.51 -5.75 21.07
C SER A 106 22.31 -6.28 21.83
N THR A 107 22.11 -5.76 23.04
CA THR A 107 20.81 -5.87 23.68
C THR A 107 19.91 -4.91 22.90
N PRO A 108 18.82 -5.38 22.25
CA PRO A 108 17.81 -4.45 21.77
C PRO A 108 17.45 -3.55 22.95
N SER A 109 17.59 -2.23 22.76
CA SER A 109 17.43 -1.25 23.85
C SER A 109 16.00 -1.19 24.36
N THR A 110 15.06 -1.77 23.62
CA THR A 110 13.62 -1.63 23.80
C THR A 110 12.97 -2.95 23.43
N GLU A 111 12.06 -3.43 24.27
CA GLU A 111 11.20 -4.57 23.94
C GLU A 111 10.37 -4.23 22.68
N PRO A 112 10.18 -5.18 21.75
CA PRO A 112 9.36 -4.94 20.57
C PRO A 112 7.93 -4.60 20.99
N SER A 113 7.42 -3.45 20.54
CA SER A 113 6.05 -3.02 20.82
C SER A 113 5.03 -3.94 20.13
N GLU A 114 4.16 -4.56 20.92
CA GLU A 114 3.08 -5.43 20.43
C GLU A 114 2.13 -4.68 19.48
N ASP A 115 1.75 -3.45 19.81
CA ASP A 115 0.87 -2.61 18.97
C ASP A 115 1.50 -2.35 17.59
N VAL A 116 2.82 -2.09 17.54
CA VAL A 116 3.55 -1.87 16.28
C VAL A 116 3.71 -3.18 15.50
N ALA A 117 3.90 -4.29 16.20
CA ALA A 117 3.96 -5.62 15.60
C ALA A 117 2.64 -6.02 14.95
N GLU A 118 1.52 -5.80 15.64
CA GLU A 118 0.17 -6.03 15.10
C GLU A 118 -0.06 -5.21 13.83
N LEU A 119 0.31 -3.92 13.84
CA LEU A 119 0.22 -3.09 12.64
C LEU A 119 0.99 -3.70 11.47
N LEU A 120 2.21 -4.20 11.71
CA LEU A 120 3.03 -4.83 10.68
C LEU A 120 2.56 -6.25 10.29
N GLY A 121 1.51 -6.78 10.94
CA GLY A 121 1.00 -8.13 10.73
C GLY A 121 1.94 -9.21 11.25
N ILE A 122 2.74 -8.90 12.27
CA ILE A 122 3.67 -9.81 12.95
C ILE A 122 2.92 -10.43 14.15
N PRO A 123 2.79 -11.76 14.22
CA PRO A 123 2.14 -12.40 15.36
C PRO A 123 3.06 -12.40 16.58
N ALA A 124 2.47 -12.47 17.77
CA ALA A 124 3.21 -12.32 19.03
C ALA A 124 4.31 -13.38 19.24
N ASP A 125 4.14 -14.60 18.70
CA ASP A 125 5.12 -15.68 18.77
C ASP A 125 6.38 -15.43 17.93
N GLU A 126 6.35 -14.47 17.00
CA GLU A 126 7.51 -14.07 16.21
C GLU A 126 8.31 -12.91 16.85
N LEU A 127 7.82 -12.31 17.94
CA LEU A 127 8.48 -11.18 18.62
C LEU A 127 9.68 -11.60 19.48
N ASP A 128 9.72 -12.86 19.91
CA ASP A 128 10.83 -13.42 20.69
C ASP A 128 12.08 -13.69 19.82
N GLN A 129 12.00 -13.50 18.50
CA GLN A 129 13.14 -13.73 17.62
C GLN A 129 14.16 -12.59 17.73
N PRO A 130 15.41 -12.87 18.14
CA PRO A 130 16.41 -11.83 18.25
C PRO A 130 16.74 -11.26 16.86
N SER A 131 16.39 -9.99 16.63
CA SER A 131 16.85 -9.25 15.45
C SER A 131 18.32 -8.87 15.62
N GLY A 132 19.18 -9.51 14.84
CA GLY A 132 20.62 -9.29 14.85
C GLY A 132 21.14 -8.68 13.55
N ARG A 133 22.46 -8.53 13.49
CA ARG A 133 23.14 -7.95 12.32
C ARG A 133 22.90 -8.76 11.04
N GLY A 134 22.66 -10.06 11.14
CA GLY A 134 22.36 -10.94 10.01
C GLY A 134 21.02 -10.58 9.38
N GLU A 135 20.02 -10.41 10.24
CA GLU A 135 18.63 -10.06 9.94
C GLU A 135 18.57 -8.68 9.28
N HIS A 136 19.24 -7.67 9.85
CA HIS A 136 19.36 -6.34 9.22
C HIS A 136 20.02 -6.40 7.83
N ARG A 137 21.04 -7.24 7.64
CA ARG A 137 21.68 -7.38 6.32
C ARG A 137 20.74 -8.04 5.32
N THR A 138 19.96 -9.03 5.75
CA THR A 138 18.93 -9.67 4.92
C THR A 138 17.84 -8.66 4.58
N ALA A 139 17.34 -7.89 5.55
CA ALA A 139 16.37 -6.83 5.35
C ALA A 139 16.79 -5.82 4.28
N LEU A 140 18.03 -5.32 4.33
CA LEU A 140 18.56 -4.40 3.32
C LEU A 140 18.68 -5.05 1.92
N ARG A 141 18.95 -6.35 1.83
CA ARG A 141 18.90 -7.07 0.55
C ARG A 141 17.48 -7.24 0.05
N THR A 142 16.54 -7.52 0.95
CA THR A 142 15.12 -7.58 0.63
C THR A 142 14.64 -6.25 0.07
N ILE A 143 15.00 -5.12 0.67
CA ILE A 143 14.66 -3.80 0.13
C ILE A 143 15.17 -3.64 -1.31
N LYS A 144 16.43 -4.01 -1.59
CA LYS A 144 16.96 -3.99 -2.97
C LYS A 144 16.16 -4.89 -3.92
N GLN A 145 15.71 -6.04 -3.46
CA GLN A 145 14.85 -6.92 -4.25
C GLN A 145 13.49 -6.24 -4.53
N LEU A 146 12.87 -5.61 -3.53
CA LEU A 146 11.60 -4.88 -3.70
C LEU A 146 11.74 -3.74 -4.72
N ARG A 147 12.85 -2.98 -4.69
CA ARG A 147 13.15 -1.95 -5.70
C ARG A 147 13.21 -2.54 -7.11
N GLY A 148 13.84 -3.71 -7.27
CA GLY A 148 13.83 -4.45 -8.52
C GLY A 148 12.41 -4.81 -8.99
N GLN A 149 11.55 -5.27 -8.07
CA GLN A 149 10.16 -5.58 -8.38
C GLN A 149 9.35 -4.35 -8.79
N LEU A 150 9.57 -3.20 -8.15
CA LEU A 150 8.92 -1.94 -8.52
C LEU A 150 9.29 -1.53 -9.94
N LYS A 151 10.57 -1.65 -10.31
CA LYS A 151 11.02 -1.37 -11.68
C LYS A 151 10.39 -2.29 -12.72
N ASP A 152 10.22 -3.58 -12.40
CA ASP A 152 9.52 -4.51 -13.29
C ASP A 152 8.04 -4.09 -13.48
N LEU A 153 7.38 -3.69 -12.39
CA LEU A 153 5.98 -3.26 -12.38
C LEU A 153 5.74 -1.93 -13.09
N GLU A 154 6.74 -1.06 -13.15
CA GLU A 154 6.68 0.18 -13.93
C GLU A 154 6.47 -0.10 -15.42
N THR A 155 7.11 -1.14 -15.94
CA THR A 155 7.04 -1.50 -17.36
C THR A 155 5.88 -2.44 -17.69
N THR A 156 5.53 -3.32 -16.76
CA THR A 156 4.46 -4.30 -16.91
C THR A 156 3.52 -4.23 -15.70
N PRO A 157 2.53 -3.32 -15.71
CA PRO A 157 1.68 -3.08 -14.55
C PRO A 157 0.83 -4.28 -14.15
N ASP A 158 1.16 -4.87 -13.00
CA ASP A 158 0.25 -5.73 -12.24
C ASP A 158 -0.26 -4.95 -11.03
N HIS A 159 -1.48 -4.43 -11.16
CA HIS A 159 -2.09 -3.61 -10.11
C HIS A 159 -2.39 -4.37 -8.81
N SER A 160 -2.62 -5.68 -8.87
CA SER A 160 -2.84 -6.46 -7.64
C SER A 160 -1.53 -6.55 -6.85
N ARG A 161 -0.45 -6.89 -7.56
CA ARG A 161 0.89 -6.93 -6.98
C ARG A 161 1.35 -5.55 -6.49
N LEU A 162 1.06 -4.50 -7.25
CA LEU A 162 1.38 -3.12 -6.88
C LEU A 162 0.62 -2.67 -5.64
N THR A 163 -0.67 -3.03 -5.48
CA THR A 163 -1.43 -2.76 -4.25
C THR A 163 -0.79 -3.45 -3.04
N ARG A 164 -0.33 -4.71 -3.19
CA ARG A 164 0.35 -5.44 -2.09
C ARG A 164 1.66 -4.75 -1.68
N LEU A 165 2.49 -4.38 -2.66
CA LEU A 165 3.75 -3.68 -2.42
C LEU A 165 3.52 -2.29 -1.81
N ALA A 166 2.64 -1.49 -2.40
CA ALA A 166 2.33 -0.15 -1.91
C ALA A 166 1.81 -0.18 -0.47
N THR A 167 0.84 -1.06 -0.18
CA THR A 167 0.28 -1.23 1.18
C THR A 167 1.39 -1.58 2.18
N PHE A 168 2.26 -2.54 1.84
CA PHE A 168 3.35 -2.94 2.73
C PHE A 168 4.39 -1.83 2.94
N ILE A 169 4.86 -1.19 1.87
CA ILE A 169 5.91 -0.16 1.94
C ILE A 169 5.41 1.08 2.68
N ILE A 170 4.20 1.56 2.38
CA ILE A 170 3.60 2.71 3.05
C ILE A 170 3.44 2.42 4.54
N ARG A 171 2.90 1.24 4.90
CA ARG A 171 2.73 0.86 6.31
C ARG A 171 4.06 0.75 7.05
N LEU A 172 5.09 0.19 6.40
CA LEU A 172 6.43 0.13 6.97
C LEU A 172 7.03 1.52 7.17
N ALA A 173 6.84 2.43 6.21
CA ALA A 173 7.27 3.82 6.32
C ALA A 173 6.54 4.58 7.44
N VAL A 174 5.24 4.36 7.63
CA VAL A 174 4.47 4.89 8.77
C VAL A 174 5.10 4.47 10.11
N VAL A 175 5.49 3.19 10.24
CA VAL A 175 6.15 2.70 11.46
C VAL A 175 7.54 3.30 11.64
N VAL A 176 8.32 3.41 10.57
CA VAL A 176 9.65 4.03 10.61
C VAL A 176 9.58 5.50 11.02
N ASP A 177 8.58 6.24 10.57
CA ASP A 177 8.33 7.64 10.95
C ASP A 177 7.87 7.76 12.40
N ALA A 178 6.84 7.02 12.79
CA ALA A 178 6.14 7.23 14.06
C ALA A 178 6.77 6.49 15.26
N ALA A 179 7.41 5.34 15.04
CA ALA A 179 8.03 4.54 16.08
C ALA A 179 9.42 4.01 15.65
N PRO A 180 10.39 4.91 15.38
CA PRO A 180 11.69 4.56 14.81
C PRO A 180 12.49 3.56 15.67
N GLU A 181 12.32 3.60 17.00
CA GLU A 181 12.98 2.66 17.93
C GLU A 181 12.43 1.23 17.79
N SER A 182 11.13 1.07 17.60
CA SER A 182 10.49 -0.24 17.36
C SER A 182 10.79 -0.74 15.93
N ALA A 183 10.89 0.18 14.97
CA ALA A 183 11.14 -0.14 13.58
C ALA A 183 12.47 -0.89 13.37
N GLY A 184 13.53 -0.54 14.11
CA GLY A 184 14.83 -1.21 14.03
C GLY A 184 14.73 -2.72 14.26
N THR A 185 13.91 -3.15 15.22
CA THR A 185 13.72 -4.57 15.55
C THR A 185 12.68 -5.25 14.66
N LEU A 186 11.58 -4.57 14.36
CA LEU A 186 10.41 -5.17 13.70
C LEU A 186 10.47 -5.15 12.17
N ALA A 187 11.12 -4.14 11.56
CA ALA A 187 11.21 -4.05 10.11
C ALA A 187 11.90 -5.25 9.44
N PRO A 188 12.99 -5.83 9.99
CA PRO A 188 13.57 -7.07 9.45
C PRO A 188 12.58 -8.25 9.44
N ILE A 189 11.76 -8.38 10.49
CA ILE A 189 10.74 -9.44 10.60
C ILE A 189 9.65 -9.20 9.55
N ALA A 190 9.11 -7.99 9.47
CA ALA A 190 8.08 -7.61 8.49
C ALA A 190 8.54 -7.84 7.04
N LEU A 191 9.78 -7.45 6.71
CA LEU A 191 10.37 -7.67 5.38
C LEU A 191 10.52 -9.16 5.05
N SER A 192 10.93 -9.97 6.03
CA SER A 192 11.02 -11.43 5.87
C SER A 192 9.64 -12.02 5.57
N ARG A 193 8.63 -11.70 6.39
CA ARG A 193 7.24 -12.17 6.22
C ARG A 193 6.66 -11.80 4.85
N PHE A 194 6.89 -10.56 4.42
CA PHE A 194 6.42 -10.10 3.11
C PHE A 194 7.02 -10.95 1.97
N THR A 195 8.33 -11.23 2.00
CA THR A 195 8.98 -12.05 0.96
C THR A 195 8.56 -13.52 0.98
N GLN A 196 8.13 -14.03 2.12
CA GLN A 196 7.58 -15.38 2.25
C GLN A 196 6.14 -15.48 1.70
N GLY A 197 5.53 -14.36 1.30
CA GLY A 197 4.18 -14.33 0.76
C GLY A 197 3.10 -14.61 1.80
N ILE A 198 3.40 -14.37 3.08
CA ILE A 198 2.42 -14.52 4.16
C ILE A 198 1.28 -13.52 3.94
N SER A 199 0.04 -14.00 4.02
CA SER A 199 -1.14 -13.17 3.79
C SER A 199 -1.20 -12.01 4.78
N ASP A 200 -1.46 -10.82 4.26
CA ASP A 200 -1.60 -9.61 5.03
C ASP A 200 -3.07 -9.21 5.12
N PHE A 201 -3.54 -8.88 6.31
CA PHE A 201 -4.92 -8.50 6.54
C PHE A 201 -5.32 -7.22 5.80
N GLN A 202 -4.36 -6.32 5.51
CA GLN A 202 -4.64 -5.07 4.83
C GLN A 202 -4.71 -5.23 3.31
N TRP A 203 -4.25 -6.32 2.68
CA TRP A 203 -4.18 -6.37 1.22
C TRP A 203 -5.54 -6.22 0.53
N GLU A 204 -6.58 -6.81 1.12
CA GLU A 204 -7.95 -6.78 0.60
C GLU A 204 -8.79 -5.65 1.21
N THR A 205 -8.23 -4.91 2.16
CA THR A 205 -8.89 -3.78 2.82
C THR A 205 -9.04 -2.60 1.84
N PRO A 206 -10.19 -1.92 1.81
CA PRO A 206 -10.38 -0.69 1.06
C PRO A 206 -9.35 0.39 1.41
N PHE A 207 -8.99 1.24 0.45
CA PHE A 207 -7.98 2.29 0.66
C PHE A 207 -8.35 3.25 1.79
N ALA A 208 -9.62 3.64 1.91
CA ALA A 208 -10.09 4.54 2.97
C ALA A 208 -9.87 3.96 4.38
N ASP A 209 -10.11 2.66 4.54
CA ASP A 209 -9.92 1.96 5.81
C ASP A 209 -8.43 1.82 6.15
N LYS A 210 -7.58 1.54 5.14
CA LYS A 210 -6.11 1.56 5.29
C LYS A 210 -5.61 2.93 5.73
N LEU A 211 -6.06 4.00 5.05
CA LEU A 211 -5.66 5.37 5.35
C LEU A 211 -6.03 5.76 6.78
N THR A 212 -7.26 5.43 7.19
CA THR A 212 -7.74 5.68 8.55
C THR A 212 -6.87 4.94 9.57
N SER A 213 -6.56 3.67 9.32
CA SER A 213 -5.66 2.88 10.18
C SER A 213 -4.27 3.53 10.27
N TRP A 214 -3.67 3.92 9.15
CA TRP A 214 -2.35 4.56 9.15
C TRP A 214 -2.33 5.91 9.87
N GLN A 215 -3.37 6.74 9.69
CA GLN A 215 -3.53 8.01 10.40
C GLN A 215 -3.69 7.81 11.91
N GLN A 216 -4.52 6.85 12.33
CA GLN A 216 -4.69 6.50 13.74
C GLN A 216 -3.37 6.04 14.33
N THR A 217 -2.66 5.12 13.67
CA THR A 217 -1.38 4.63 14.19
C THR A 217 -0.35 5.74 14.32
N ARG A 218 -0.20 6.61 13.30
CA ARG A 218 0.73 7.73 13.38
C ARG A 218 0.38 8.68 14.53
N THR A 219 -0.92 8.96 14.73
CA THR A 219 -1.39 9.80 15.85
C THR A 219 -1.14 9.15 17.22
N THR A 220 -1.26 7.83 17.32
CA THR A 220 -1.03 7.09 18.57
C THR A 220 0.45 6.96 18.89
N LEU A 221 1.31 6.82 17.88
CA LEU A 221 2.74 6.55 18.04
C LEU A 221 3.61 7.80 18.05
N SER A 222 3.18 8.90 17.41
CA SER A 222 3.87 10.20 17.47
C SER A 222 3.36 11.02 18.67
N PRO A 223 4.12 11.13 19.77
CA PRO A 223 3.73 11.91 20.96
C PRO A 223 3.76 13.43 20.76
#